data_AF-A0A1E5JYT3-F1
#
_entry.id   AF-A0A1E5JYT3-F1
#
_cell.length_a   1.000
_cell.length_b   1.000
_cell.length_c   1.000
_cell.angle_alpha   90.00
_cell.angle_beta   90.00
_cell.angle_gamma   90.00
#
_symmetry.space_group_name_H-M   'P 1'
#
loop_
_entity.id
_entity.type
_entity.pdbx_description
1 polymer ?
#
loop_
_entity_poly.entity_id
_entity_poly.type
_entity_poly.pdbx_seq_one_letter_code
_entity_poly.pdbx_strand_id
1 'polypeptide(L)'
;MNLSVNTEEKDGRIVLKVAGEIDAYTAPKLKETLLPLIKESSNHVQVDLEEVNYMDSTGLGVFVSALKASKEKESNFELINVQDRVYRIFEITGLDEIIQLKAAIRGVNE
;
A
#
# COMPACT_ATOMS: atom_id res chain seq x y z
N MET A 1 -7.97 4.90 15.78
CA MET A 1 -7.77 3.58 15.17
C MET A 1 -9.05 3.11 14.49
N ASN A 2 -9.36 3.71 13.33
CA ASN A 2 -10.35 3.19 12.41
C ASN A 2 -9.64 2.90 11.09
N LEU A 3 -9.89 1.73 10.50
CA LEU A 3 -9.36 1.34 9.20
C LEU A 3 -10.49 0.76 8.37
N SER A 4 -10.78 1.42 7.26
CA SER A 4 -11.67 0.91 6.22
C SER A 4 -10.83 0.42 5.06
N VAL A 5 -11.18 -0.75 4.53
CA VAL A 5 -10.50 -1.38 3.41
C VAL A 5 -11.58 -1.81 2.44
N ASN A 6 -11.54 -1.29 1.22
CA ASN A 6 -12.47 -1.65 0.15
C ASN A 6 -11.68 -2.11 -1.08
N THR A 7 -12.13 -3.20 -1.69
CA THR A 7 -11.51 -3.75 -2.90
C THR A 7 -12.37 -3.43 -4.10
N GLU A 8 -11.77 -2.85 -5.13
CA GLU A 8 -12.39 -2.55 -6.41
C GLU A 8 -11.60 -3.20 -7.54
N GLU A 9 -12.26 -3.69 -8.58
CA GLU A 9 -11.60 -4.10 -9.81
C GLU A 9 -11.76 -3.00 -10.86
N LYS A 10 -10.64 -2.54 -11.42
CA LYS A 10 -10.61 -1.44 -12.38
C LYS A 10 -9.54 -1.69 -13.43
N ASP A 11 -9.94 -1.68 -14.70
CA ASP A 11 -9.04 -1.84 -15.85
C ASP A 11 -8.14 -3.10 -15.75
N GLY A 12 -8.68 -4.20 -15.23
CA GLY A 12 -7.95 -5.46 -15.02
C GLY A 12 -6.95 -5.42 -13.85
N ARG A 13 -7.07 -4.44 -12.96
CA ARG A 13 -6.28 -4.29 -11.73
C ARG A 13 -7.18 -4.36 -10.51
N ILE A 14 -6.63 -4.85 -9.41
CA ILE A 14 -7.26 -4.83 -8.11
C ILE A 14 -6.78 -3.58 -7.37
N VAL A 15 -7.70 -2.67 -7.04
CA VAL A 15 -7.43 -1.46 -6.28
C VAL A 15 -7.96 -1.65 -4.87
N LEU A 16 -7.06 -1.69 -3.89
CA LEU A 16 -7.38 -1.75 -2.48
C LEU A 16 -7.37 -0.32 -1.90
N LYS A 17 -8.56 0.26 -1.71
CA LYS A 17 -8.72 1.58 -1.09
C LYS A 17 -8.64 1.48 0.41
N VAL A 18 -7.67 2.17 0.99
CA VAL A 18 -7.42 2.18 2.44
C VAL A 18 -7.70 3.57 2.98
N ALA A 19 -8.49 3.64 4.03
CA ALA A 19 -8.82 4.90 4.69
C ALA A 19 -8.67 4.80 6.21
N GLY A 20 -8.10 5.85 6.81
CA GLY A 20 -7.88 5.96 8.25
C GLY A 20 -6.41 5.86 8.66
N GLU A 21 -6.15 5.03 9.68
CA GLU A 21 -4.83 4.92 10.33
C GLU A 21 -4.28 3.50 10.21
N ILE A 22 -3.00 3.35 9.86
CA ILE A 22 -2.30 2.06 9.81
C ILE A 22 -1.33 1.96 10.99
N ASP A 23 -1.73 1.23 12.03
CA ASP A 23 -0.97 1.07 13.27
C ASP A 23 -0.94 -0.41 13.71
N ALA A 24 -0.34 -0.67 14.87
CA ALA A 24 -0.27 -2.03 15.43
C ALA A 24 -1.63 -2.76 15.58
N TYR A 25 -2.75 -2.03 15.70
CA TYR A 25 -4.09 -2.59 15.85
C TYR A 25 -4.78 -2.81 14.51
N THR A 26 -4.56 -1.93 13.53
CA THR A 26 -5.22 -1.99 12.22
C THR A 26 -4.40 -2.73 11.15
N ALA A 27 -3.08 -2.79 11.30
CA ALA A 27 -2.17 -3.48 10.39
C ALA A 27 -2.50 -4.97 10.18
N PRO A 28 -2.91 -5.76 11.19
CA PRO A 28 -3.32 -7.15 10.96
C PRO A 28 -4.47 -7.26 9.97
N LYS A 29 -5.51 -6.42 10.11
CA LYS A 29 -6.68 -6.40 9.21
C LYS A 29 -6.28 -6.05 7.76
N LEU A 30 -5.40 -5.06 7.60
CA LEU A 30 -4.87 -4.70 6.28
C LEU A 30 -4.11 -5.89 5.66
N LYS A 31 -3.26 -6.55 6.44
CA LYS A 31 -2.46 -7.70 5.99
C LYS A 31 -3.33 -8.90 5.58
N GLU A 32 -4.36 -9.20 6.36
CA GLU A 32 -5.31 -10.28 6.09
C GLU A 32 -6.11 -10.06 4.79
N THR A 33 -6.35 -8.79 4.43
CA THR A 33 -7.04 -8.44 3.19
C THR A 33 -6.09 -8.38 2.00
N LEU A 34 -4.89 -7.79 2.18
CA LEU A 34 -3.94 -7.54 1.10
C LEU A 34 -3.20 -8.79 0.63
N LEU A 35 -2.73 -9.64 1.54
CA LEU A 35 -1.89 -10.79 1.16
C LEU A 35 -2.60 -11.83 0.27
N PRO A 36 -3.89 -12.17 0.48
CA PRO A 36 -4.59 -13.07 -0.43
C PRO A 36 -4.64 -12.54 -1.87
N LEU A 37 -4.91 -11.24 -2.05
CA LEU A 37 -5.01 -10.59 -3.36
C LEU A 37 -3.68 -10.66 -4.13
N ILE A 38 -2.55 -10.50 -3.43
CA ILE A 38 -1.20 -10.58 -3.99
C ILE A 38 -0.81 -12.02 -4.35
N LYS A 39 -1.32 -12.99 -3.58
CA LYS A 39 -0.95 -14.41 -3.74
C LYS A 39 -1.61 -15.09 -4.92
N GLU A 40 -2.65 -14.49 -5.47
CA GLU A 40 -3.23 -14.87 -6.74
C GLU A 40 -2.29 -14.42 -7.88
N SER A 41 -1.80 -15.40 -8.65
CA SER A 41 -0.79 -15.21 -9.69
C SER A 41 -1.25 -14.24 -10.78
N SER A 42 -0.32 -13.44 -11.31
CA SER A 42 -0.56 -12.46 -12.39
C SER A 42 -1.50 -11.30 -12.03
N ASN A 43 -1.91 -11.16 -10.77
CA ASN A 43 -2.66 -9.98 -10.34
C ASN A 43 -1.79 -8.72 -10.38
N HIS A 44 -2.41 -7.61 -10.74
CA HIS A 44 -1.87 -6.27 -10.55
C HIS A 44 -2.64 -5.61 -9.40
N VAL A 45 -2.00 -5.56 -8.23
CA VAL A 45 -2.58 -5.01 -7.00
C VAL A 45 -2.03 -3.61 -6.77
N GLN A 46 -2.93 -2.64 -6.72
CA GLN A 46 -2.64 -1.26 -6.32
C GLN A 46 -3.25 -1.03 -4.94
N VAL A 47 -2.50 -0.43 -4.02
CA VAL A 47 -3.05 0.02 -2.73
C VAL A 47 -3.13 1.53 -2.76
N ASP A 48 -4.35 2.05 -2.70
CA ASP A 48 -4.63 3.47 -2.67
C ASP A 48 -4.60 3.98 -1.22
N LEU A 49 -3.64 4.87 -0.96
CA LEU A 49 -3.36 5.45 0.36
C LEU A 49 -3.80 6.91 0.46
N GLU A 50 -4.63 7.41 -0.47
CA GLU A 50 -5.10 8.79 -0.47
C GLU A 50 -5.70 9.20 0.87
N GLU A 51 -6.51 8.33 1.47
CA GLU A 51 -7.22 8.58 2.73
C GLU A 51 -6.46 8.06 3.97
N VAL A 52 -5.16 7.76 3.84
CA VAL A 52 -4.31 7.31 4.95
C VAL A 52 -3.46 8.46 5.49
N ASN A 53 -3.88 8.99 6.64
CA ASN A 53 -3.27 10.17 7.25
C ASN A 53 -2.18 9.85 8.29
N TYR A 54 -2.06 8.58 8.67
CA TYR A 54 -1.09 8.12 9.65
C TYR A 54 -0.69 6.66 9.40
N MET A 55 0.61 6.39 9.55
CA MET A 55 1.18 5.05 9.53
C MET A 55 2.34 4.95 10.53
N ASP A 56 2.53 3.79 11.16
CA ASP A 56 3.70 3.46 11.98
C ASP A 56 4.58 2.34 11.35
N SER A 57 5.59 1.87 12.09
CA SER A 57 6.49 0.80 11.63
C SER A 57 5.80 -0.54 11.40
N THR A 58 4.65 -0.80 12.02
CA THR A 58 3.86 -2.00 11.79
C THR A 58 3.23 -1.98 10.41
N GLY A 59 2.74 -0.81 9.98
CA GLY A 59 2.25 -0.60 8.61
C GLY A 59 3.30 -0.88 7.55
N LEU A 60 4.53 -0.40 7.75
CA LEU A 60 5.67 -0.75 6.88
C LEU A 60 5.87 -2.26 6.78
N GLY A 61 5.80 -2.98 7.90
CA GLY A 61 5.93 -4.44 7.94
C GLY A 61 4.89 -5.17 7.08
N VAL A 62 3.67 -4.63 6.98
CA VAL A 62 2.62 -5.15 6.10
C VAL A 62 3.04 -4.99 4.63
N PHE A 63 3.47 -3.80 4.23
CA PHE A 63 3.86 -3.54 2.84
C PHE A 63 5.14 -4.27 2.42
N VAL A 64 6.10 -4.45 3.33
CA VAL A 64 7.28 -5.29 3.09
C VAL A 64 6.87 -6.76 2.90
N SER A 65 5.91 -7.26 3.68
CA SER A 65 5.40 -8.62 3.52
C SER A 65 4.69 -8.79 2.17
N ALA A 66 3.91 -7.78 1.76
CA ALA A 66 3.25 -7.72 0.45
C ALA A 66 4.25 -7.72 -0.71
N LEU A 67 5.29 -6.88 -0.67
CA LEU A 67 6.35 -6.83 -1.68
C LEU A 67 7.06 -8.18 -1.82
N LYS A 68 7.35 -8.86 -0.71
CA LYS A 68 7.98 -10.19 -0.75
C LYS A 68 7.06 -11.20 -1.44
N ALA A 69 5.80 -11.25 -1.03
CA ALA A 69 4.81 -12.15 -1.60
C ALA A 69 4.59 -11.88 -3.10
N SER A 70 4.63 -10.62 -3.53
CA SER A 70 4.43 -10.27 -4.94
C SER A 70 5.57 -10.76 -5.82
N LYS A 71 6.81 -10.64 -5.32
CA LYS A 71 8.00 -11.21 -5.98
C LYS A 71 7.95 -12.73 -6.08
N GLU A 72 7.49 -13.42 -5.03
CA GLU A 72 7.34 -14.88 -5.02
C GLU A 72 6.24 -15.39 -5.96
N LYS A 73 5.25 -14.55 -6.28
CA LYS A 73 4.07 -14.91 -7.07
C LYS A 73 4.02 -14.25 -8.44
N GLU A 74 5.09 -13.55 -8.80
CA GLU A 74 5.22 -12.79 -10.04
C GLU A 74 4.01 -11.86 -10.27
N SER A 75 3.49 -11.30 -9.18
CA SER A 75 2.39 -10.32 -9.20
C SER A 75 2.94 -8.90 -9.10
N ASN A 76 2.22 -7.95 -9.70
CA ASN A 76 2.57 -6.54 -9.66
C ASN A 76 1.95 -5.91 -8.42
N PHE A 77 2.79 -5.23 -7.63
CA PHE A 77 2.37 -4.57 -6.41
C PHE A 77 2.90 -3.14 -6.37
N GLU A 78 2.02 -2.18 -6.17
CA GLU A 78 2.36 -0.76 -6.05
C GLU A 78 1.47 -0.04 -5.03
N LEU A 79 2.01 1.00 -4.41
CA LEU A 79 1.27 1.93 -3.56
C LEU A 79 1.01 3.21 -4.36
N ILE A 80 -0.24 3.68 -4.38
CA ILE A 80 -0.66 4.87 -5.12
C ILE A 80 -1.26 5.91 -4.19
N ASN A 81 -1.27 7.17 -4.65
CA ASN A 81 -1.74 8.33 -3.90
C ASN A 81 -1.15 8.43 -2.49
N VAL A 82 0.13 8.07 -2.36
CA VAL A 82 0.80 8.08 -1.05
C VAL A 82 0.93 9.52 -0.55
N GLN A 83 0.33 9.82 0.60
CA GLN A 83 0.42 11.13 1.25
C GLN A 83 1.85 11.43 1.73
N ASP A 84 2.28 12.69 1.70
CA ASP A 84 3.66 13.11 2.04
C ASP A 84 4.16 12.53 3.38
N ARG A 85 3.29 12.52 4.39
CA ARG A 85 3.64 12.01 5.73
C ARG A 85 3.95 10.51 5.70
N VAL A 86 3.18 9.74 4.94
CA VAL A 86 3.34 8.30 4.80
C VAL A 86 4.54 8.02 3.90
N TYR A 87 4.71 8.77 2.82
CA TYR A 87 5.84 8.70 1.90
C TYR A 87 7.17 8.88 2.64
N ARG A 88 7.26 9.89 3.52
CA ARG A 88 8.46 10.15 4.32
C ARG A 88 8.89 8.98 5.21
N ILE A 89 7.95 8.13 5.63
CA ILE A 89 8.26 6.93 6.42
C ILE A 89 8.96 5.88 5.54
N PHE A 90 8.55 5.75 4.27
CA PHE A 90 9.26 4.92 3.31
C PHE A 90 10.65 5.49 2.99
N GLU A 91 10.78 6.80 2.77
CA GLU A 91 12.08 7.45 2.51
C GLU A 91 13.07 7.26 3.66
N ILE A 92 12.64 7.51 4.91
CA ILE A 92 13.52 7.37 6.09
C ILE A 92 14.02 5.92 6.24
N THR A 93 13.23 4.95 5.79
CA THR A 93 13.58 3.53 5.86
C THR A 93 14.27 3.00 4.60
N GLY A 94 14.42 3.83 3.55
CA GLY A 94 14.97 3.46 2.26
C GLY A 94 14.11 2.42 1.49
N LEU A 95 12.83 2.29 1.86
CA LEU A 95 11.91 1.34 1.24
C LEU A 95 11.29 1.87 -0.05
N ASP A 96 11.33 3.18 -0.26
CA ASP A 96 10.96 3.88 -1.49
C ASP A 96 11.79 3.44 -2.71
N GLU A 97 13.04 3.03 -2.49
CA GLU A 97 13.92 2.51 -3.55
C GLU A 97 13.54 1.10 -4.04
N ILE A 98 12.72 0.36 -3.26
CA ILE A 98 12.39 -1.04 -3.56
C ILE A 98 10.88 -1.32 -3.72
N ILE A 99 10.03 -0.45 -3.20
CA ILE A 99 8.57 -0.48 -3.38
C ILE A 99 8.20 0.53 -4.46
N GLN A 100 7.34 0.14 -5.41
CA GLN A 100 6.81 1.10 -6.37
C GLN A 100 5.82 2.02 -5.65
N LEU A 101 6.22 3.28 -5.45
CA LEU A 101 5.41 4.34 -4.84
C LEU A 101 5.01 5.37 -5.89
N LYS A 102 3.71 5.66 -6.00
CA LYS A 102 3.18 6.81 -6.72
C LYS A 102 2.62 7.78 -5.69
N ALA A 103 3.32 8.88 -5.46
CA ALA A 103 2.85 9.94 -4.59
C ALA A 103 1.54 10.53 -5.13
N ALA A 104 0.64 10.95 -4.24
CA ALA A 104 -0.47 11.81 -4.65
C ALA A 104 0.15 13.07 -5.25
N ILE A 105 -0.11 13.33 -6.53
CA ILE A 105 0.59 14.38 -7.30
C ILE A 105 0.48 15.71 -6.53
N ARG A 106 1.60 16.17 -5.93
CA ARG A 106 1.80 17.60 -5.74
C ARG A 106 2.02 18.15 -7.13
N GLY A 107 1.03 18.84 -7.68
CA GLY A 107 1.25 19.66 -8.85
C GLY A 107 2.38 20.64 -8.55
N VAL A 108 3.58 20.33 -9.01
CA VAL A 108 4.56 21.37 -9.29
C VAL A 108 4.11 21.92 -10.64
N ASN A 109 3.40 23.04 -10.59
CA ASN A 109 3.47 23.96 -11.71
C ASN A 109 4.95 24.32 -11.85
N GLU A 110 5.58 23.83 -12.91
CA GLU A 110 6.60 24.52 -13.71
C GLU A 110 6.83 23.79 -15.04
#